data_AF-A0A525JLL8-F1
#
_entry.id   AF-A0A525JLL8-F1
#
_cell.length_a   1.000
_cell.length_b   1.000
_cell.length_c   1.000
_cell.angle_alpha   90.00
_cell.angle_beta   90.00
_cell.angle_gamma   90.00
#
_symmetry.space_group_name_H-M   'P 1'
#
loop_
_entity.id
_entity.type
_entity.pdbx_description
1 polymer ?
#
loop_
_entity_poly.entity_id
_entity_poly.type
_entity_poly.pdbx_seq_one_letter_code
_entity_poly.pdbx_strand_id
1 'polypeptide(L)'
;MRGASLALVLTLSLAGVALAAGADLKTEMKTVVDAATTTIFAVGGDVDPANGPDAAKVPASRWAEAVAAAQKLKGPAANLNSAENKAKGPVWAASAADFARLAGDAEKAAMKKDGAAFSKAANDLGDTCTACHAKFKAQS
;
A
#
# COMPACT_ATOMS: atom_id res chain seq x y z
N MET A 1 -48.75 -28.31 -29.55
CA MET A 1 -48.50 -27.78 -28.19
C MET A 1 -47.31 -26.83 -28.27
N ARG A 2 -47.56 -25.54 -28.03
CA ARG A 2 -46.58 -24.45 -28.10
C ARG A 2 -45.72 -24.49 -26.84
N GLY A 3 -44.40 -24.46 -26.99
CA GLY A 3 -43.45 -24.26 -25.91
C GLY A 3 -42.33 -23.37 -26.42
N ALA A 4 -42.58 -22.06 -26.45
CA ALA A 4 -41.59 -21.05 -26.77
C ALA A 4 -40.72 -20.82 -25.52
N SER A 5 -39.49 -21.32 -25.52
CA SER A 5 -38.50 -20.93 -24.52
C SER A 5 -37.86 -19.61 -24.96
N LEU A 6 -38.31 -18.52 -24.34
CA LEU A 6 -37.64 -17.22 -24.39
C LEU A 6 -36.24 -17.37 -23.79
N ALA A 7 -35.20 -17.26 -24.63
CA ALA A 7 -33.86 -16.99 -24.16
C ALA A 7 -33.76 -15.49 -23.85
N LEU A 8 -33.81 -15.17 -22.56
CA LEU A 8 -33.65 -13.83 -22.01
C LEU A 8 -32.20 -13.36 -22.28
N VAL A 9 -32.05 -12.41 -23.19
CA VAL A 9 -30.79 -11.69 -23.43
C VAL A 9 -30.55 -10.78 -22.22
N LEU A 10 -29.76 -11.24 -21.25
CA LEU A 10 -29.13 -10.34 -20.26
C LEU A 10 -27.87 -9.75 -20.90
N THR A 11 -28.04 -8.67 -21.66
CA THR A 11 -26.99 -7.68 -21.86
C THR A 11 -26.66 -7.07 -20.50
N LEU A 12 -25.62 -7.59 -19.87
CA LEU A 12 -25.05 -7.04 -18.65
C LEU A 12 -24.31 -5.75 -19.03
N SER A 13 -25.09 -4.66 -19.11
CA SER A 13 -24.60 -3.29 -19.16
C SER A 13 -23.87 -2.99 -17.85
N LEU A 14 -22.60 -3.36 -17.72
CA LEU A 14 -21.69 -2.73 -16.77
C LEU A 14 -21.24 -1.38 -17.33
N ALA A 15 -22.22 -0.47 -17.38
CA ALA A 15 -21.93 0.94 -17.26
C ALA A 15 -21.40 1.20 -15.85
N GLY A 16 -20.29 1.92 -15.76
CA GLY A 16 -20.00 2.76 -14.60
C GLY A 16 -19.36 2.07 -13.41
N VAL A 17 -18.06 1.81 -13.50
CA VAL A 17 -17.18 2.21 -12.38
C VAL A 17 -15.99 2.97 -12.96
N ALA A 18 -16.27 4.18 -13.44
CA ALA A 18 -15.28 5.23 -13.34
C ALA A 18 -15.07 5.47 -11.84
N LEU A 19 -14.15 4.70 -11.24
CA LEU A 19 -13.76 4.87 -9.85
C LEU A 19 -13.17 6.26 -9.71
N ALA A 20 -13.97 7.13 -9.10
CA ALA A 20 -13.62 8.37 -8.44
C ALA A 20 -12.34 9.05 -8.96
N ALA A 21 -12.52 9.95 -9.92
CA ALA A 21 -11.60 11.06 -10.07
C ALA A 21 -11.52 11.80 -8.72
N GLY A 22 -10.36 11.70 -8.07
CA GLY A 22 -9.89 12.67 -7.07
C GLY A 22 -10.44 12.53 -5.65
N ALA A 23 -10.03 11.50 -4.92
CA ALA A 23 -9.44 11.86 -3.63
C ALA A 23 -8.17 12.63 -4.00
N ASP A 24 -8.08 13.91 -3.65
CA ASP A 24 -6.83 14.63 -3.86
C ASP A 24 -5.72 13.84 -3.14
N LEU A 25 -4.51 13.85 -3.72
CA LEU A 25 -3.41 13.01 -3.24
C LEU A 25 -3.15 13.21 -1.73
N LYS A 26 -3.35 14.41 -1.20
CA LYS A 26 -3.16 14.71 0.22
C LYS A 26 -4.19 13.96 1.08
N THR A 27 -5.45 13.90 0.66
CA THR A 27 -6.50 13.12 1.33
C THR A 27 -6.19 11.63 1.32
N GLU A 28 -5.76 11.07 0.18
CA GLU A 28 -5.37 9.65 0.09
C GLU A 28 -4.15 9.34 0.99
N MET A 29 -3.12 10.19 0.97
CA MET A 29 -1.97 10.04 1.85
C MET A 29 -2.38 10.05 3.32
N LYS A 30 -3.25 10.99 3.73
CA LYS A 30 -3.67 11.14 5.13
C LYS A 30 -4.54 9.99 5.64
N THR A 31 -5.42 9.47 4.79
CA THR A 31 -6.48 8.54 5.22
C THR A 31 -6.13 7.07 4.98
N VAL A 32 -5.38 6.78 3.91
CA VAL A 32 -5.00 5.41 3.54
C VAL A 32 -3.54 5.16 3.90
N VAL A 33 -2.63 5.98 3.38
CA VAL A 33 -1.18 5.72 3.53
C VAL A 33 -0.75 5.85 4.98
N ASP A 34 -1.03 6.97 5.66
CA ASP A 34 -0.66 7.17 7.07
C ASP A 34 -1.17 6.04 7.98
N ALA A 35 -2.42 5.62 7.82
CA ALA A 35 -3.02 4.58 8.64
C ALA A 35 -2.36 3.20 8.41
N ALA A 36 -2.10 2.86 7.15
CA ALA A 36 -1.44 1.62 6.79
C ALA A 36 0.04 1.61 7.20
N THR A 37 0.77 2.69 6.94
CA THR A 37 2.19 2.79 7.32
C THR A 37 2.39 2.83 8.83
N THR A 38 1.47 3.44 9.60
CA THR A 38 1.48 3.35 11.07
C THR A 38 1.45 1.90 11.55
N THR A 39 0.62 1.05 10.93
CA THR A 39 0.57 -0.38 11.26
C THR A 39 1.86 -1.08 10.86
N ILE A 40 2.37 -0.82 9.65
CA ILE A 40 3.61 -1.42 9.15
C ILE A 40 4.80 -1.05 10.03
N PHE A 41 4.94 0.21 10.43
CA PHE A 41 6.04 0.67 11.27
C PHE A 41 5.95 0.12 12.69
N ALA A 42 4.74 0.06 13.26
CA ALA A 42 4.54 -0.55 14.58
C ALA A 42 4.94 -2.04 14.57
N VAL A 43 4.42 -2.82 13.63
CA VAL A 43 4.81 -4.24 13.50
C VAL A 43 6.29 -4.36 13.17
N GLY A 44 6.84 -3.45 12.36
CA GLY A 44 8.25 -3.43 11.96
C GLY A 44 9.19 -3.25 13.13
N GLY A 45 8.83 -2.40 14.10
CA GLY A 45 9.52 -2.26 15.37
C GLY A 45 9.36 -3.49 16.27
N ASP A 46 8.16 -4.06 16.36
CA ASP A 46 7.89 -5.27 17.16
C ASP A 46 8.75 -6.46 16.71
N VAL A 47 9.03 -6.58 15.40
CA VAL A 47 9.75 -7.71 14.80
C VAL A 47 11.23 -7.42 14.48
N ASP A 48 11.73 -6.22 14.82
CA ASP A 48 13.10 -5.83 14.56
C ASP A 48 14.08 -6.68 15.39
N PRO A 49 14.98 -7.46 14.77
CA PRO A 49 15.98 -8.24 15.49
C PRO A 49 16.89 -7.40 16.39
N ALA A 50 17.07 -6.10 16.11
CA ALA A 50 17.83 -5.17 16.94
C ALA A 50 17.19 -4.94 18.31
N ASN A 51 15.88 -5.21 18.46
CA ASN A 51 15.15 -5.08 19.73
C ASN A 51 15.24 -6.33 20.62
N GLY A 52 16.00 -7.35 20.23
CA GLY A 52 16.32 -8.51 21.04
C GLY A 52 15.52 -9.78 20.71
N PRO A 53 15.73 -10.88 21.46
CA PRO A 53 15.22 -12.20 21.10
C PRO A 53 13.69 -12.33 21.13
N ASP A 54 12.98 -11.43 21.81
CA ASP A 54 11.52 -11.42 21.89
C ASP A 54 10.85 -10.87 20.62
N ALA A 55 11.59 -10.18 19.75
CA ALA A 55 11.09 -9.70 18.46
C ALA A 55 10.60 -10.85 17.55
N ALA A 56 11.03 -12.09 17.80
CA ALA A 56 10.56 -13.28 17.09
C ALA A 56 9.20 -13.83 17.59
N LYS A 57 8.63 -13.30 18.68
CA LYS A 57 7.46 -13.86 19.38
C LYS A 57 6.13 -13.17 19.06
N VAL A 58 6.08 -12.37 18.00
CA VAL A 58 4.90 -11.57 17.65
C VAL A 58 3.74 -12.47 17.25
N PRO A 59 2.51 -12.28 17.80
CA PRO A 59 1.40 -13.18 17.55
C PRO A 59 0.94 -13.18 16.09
N ALA A 60 0.32 -14.28 15.67
CA ALA A 60 -0.13 -14.46 14.28
C ALA A 60 -1.07 -13.34 13.77
N SER A 61 -1.87 -12.73 14.66
CA SER A 61 -2.75 -11.61 14.33
C SER A 61 -1.98 -10.39 13.82
N ARG A 62 -0.80 -10.08 14.38
CA ARG A 62 0.03 -8.93 13.97
C ARG A 62 0.57 -9.10 12.56
N TRP A 63 0.89 -10.33 12.17
CA TRP A 63 1.28 -10.65 10.79
C TRP A 63 0.12 -10.45 9.81
N ALA A 64 -1.10 -10.85 10.18
CA ALA A 64 -2.29 -10.62 9.36
C ALA A 64 -2.59 -9.12 9.21
N GLU A 65 -2.46 -8.34 10.29
CA GLU A 65 -2.59 -6.88 10.26
C GLU A 65 -1.55 -6.24 9.32
N ALA A 66 -0.29 -6.68 9.40
CA ALA A 66 0.78 -6.20 8.53
C ALA A 66 0.52 -6.51 7.05
N VAL A 67 0.06 -7.72 6.71
CA VAL A 67 -0.34 -8.08 5.33
C VAL A 67 -1.46 -7.18 4.84
N ALA A 68 -2.52 -7.03 5.64
CA ALA A 68 -3.67 -6.19 5.27
C ALA A 68 -3.27 -4.72 5.11
N ALA A 69 -2.37 -4.20 5.94
CA ALA A 69 -1.84 -2.85 5.84
C ALA A 69 -1.02 -2.66 4.56
N ALA A 70 -0.09 -3.57 4.26
CA ALA A 70 0.70 -3.52 3.03
C ALA A 70 -0.18 -3.59 1.76
N GLN A 71 -1.24 -4.41 1.79
CA GLN A 71 -2.19 -4.51 0.68
C GLN A 71 -2.97 -3.21 0.43
N LYS A 72 -3.33 -2.47 1.49
CA LYS A 72 -3.98 -1.15 1.36
C LYS A 72 -3.11 -0.13 0.62
N LEU A 73 -1.78 -0.30 0.61
CA LEU A 73 -0.86 0.60 -0.09
C LEU A 73 -0.83 0.40 -1.61
N LYS A 74 -1.41 -0.68 -2.16
CA LYS A 74 -1.39 -0.96 -3.61
C LYS A 74 -2.10 0.12 -4.44
N GLY A 75 -3.26 0.59 -3.97
CA GLY A 75 -4.00 1.69 -4.61
C GLY A 75 -3.21 3.00 -4.64
N PRO A 76 -2.78 3.52 -3.46
CA PRO A 76 -1.93 4.71 -3.39
C PRO A 76 -0.63 4.57 -4.18
N ALA A 77 0.01 3.40 -4.18
CA ALA A 77 1.21 3.14 -4.98
C ALA A 77 0.94 3.31 -6.48
N ALA A 78 -0.20 2.81 -6.97
CA ALA A 78 -0.61 2.99 -8.37
C ALA A 78 -0.89 4.47 -8.68
N ASN A 79 -1.56 5.19 -7.78
CA ASN A 79 -1.84 6.62 -7.95
C ASN A 79 -0.56 7.46 -7.97
N LEU A 80 0.37 7.23 -7.04
CA LEU A 80 1.69 7.88 -7.00
C LEU A 80 2.50 7.62 -8.29
N ASN A 81 2.31 6.46 -8.90
CA ASN A 81 2.96 6.04 -10.15
C ASN A 81 2.19 6.44 -11.43
N SER A 82 1.09 7.17 -11.31
CA SER A 82 0.31 7.63 -12.46
C SER A 82 1.15 8.53 -13.37
N ALA A 83 0.76 8.63 -14.66
CA ALA A 83 1.44 9.49 -15.61
C ALA A 83 1.46 10.96 -15.15
N GLU A 84 0.35 11.44 -14.57
CA GLU A 84 0.23 12.78 -13.99
C GLU A 84 1.25 13.02 -12.88
N ASN A 85 1.33 12.10 -11.92
CA ASN A 85 2.23 12.26 -10.79
C ASN A 85 3.70 12.08 -11.18
N LYS A 86 4.01 11.16 -12.10
CA LYS A 86 5.37 11.01 -12.67
C LYS A 86 5.87 12.25 -13.40
N ALA A 87 4.97 13.08 -13.96
CA ALA A 87 5.35 14.35 -14.57
C ALA A 87 5.94 15.37 -13.58
N LYS A 88 5.83 15.15 -12.26
CA LYS A 88 6.49 15.95 -11.20
C LYS A 88 8.02 15.78 -11.17
N GLY A 89 8.56 14.85 -11.96
CA GLY A 89 10.00 14.73 -12.22
C GLY A 89 10.61 13.41 -11.74
N PRO A 90 11.91 13.17 -12.04
CA PRO A 90 12.57 11.88 -11.82
C PRO A 90 12.65 11.48 -10.34
N VAL A 91 12.80 12.45 -9.44
CA VAL A 91 12.83 12.19 -7.99
C VAL A 91 11.47 11.68 -7.51
N TRP A 92 10.37 12.27 -7.98
CA TRP A 92 9.03 11.77 -7.67
C TRP A 92 8.84 10.35 -8.17
N ALA A 93 9.16 10.12 -9.45
CA ALA A 93 8.98 8.82 -10.09
C ALA A 93 9.78 7.71 -9.38
N ALA A 94 11.01 8.01 -8.95
CA ALA A 94 11.82 7.09 -8.15
C ALA A 94 11.17 6.78 -6.80
N SER A 95 10.81 7.80 -6.01
CA SER A 95 10.16 7.60 -4.71
C SER A 95 8.84 6.83 -4.80
N ALA A 96 8.02 7.09 -5.83
CA ALA A 96 6.78 6.36 -6.07
C ALA A 96 7.02 4.89 -6.41
N ALA A 97 8.07 4.59 -7.20
CA ALA A 97 8.45 3.22 -7.53
C ALA A 97 8.99 2.48 -6.30
N ASP A 98 9.84 3.12 -5.50
CA ASP A 98 10.36 2.55 -4.27
C ASP A 98 9.26 2.31 -3.24
N PHE A 99 8.32 3.24 -3.08
CA PHE A 99 7.13 3.04 -2.24
C PHE A 99 6.36 1.77 -2.63
N ALA A 100 6.08 1.60 -3.93
CA ALA A 100 5.36 0.43 -4.44
C ALA A 100 6.13 -0.88 -4.18
N ARG A 101 7.44 -0.87 -4.43
CA ARG A 101 8.32 -2.02 -4.21
C ARG A 101 8.36 -2.40 -2.74
N LEU A 102 8.63 -1.44 -1.87
CA LEU A 102 8.77 -1.64 -0.42
C LEU A 102 7.46 -2.08 0.23
N ALA A 103 6.32 -1.55 -0.20
CA ALA A 103 5.01 -2.06 0.21
C ALA A 103 4.83 -3.55 -0.18
N GLY A 104 5.27 -3.94 -1.38
CA GLY A 104 5.25 -5.33 -1.83
C GLY A 104 6.24 -6.23 -1.07
N ASP A 105 7.42 -5.73 -0.74
CA ASP A 105 8.41 -6.45 0.05
C ASP A 105 7.93 -6.66 1.49
N ALA A 106 7.30 -5.64 2.09
CA ALA A 106 6.64 -5.75 3.39
C ALA A 106 5.49 -6.79 3.37
N GLU A 107 4.63 -6.79 2.35
CA GLU A 107 3.58 -7.82 2.19
C GLU A 107 4.19 -9.23 2.16
N LYS A 108 5.20 -9.45 1.30
CA LYS A 108 5.84 -10.76 1.16
C LYS A 108 6.52 -11.22 2.45
N ALA A 109 7.22 -10.32 3.13
CA ALA A 109 7.89 -10.62 4.40
C ALA A 109 6.87 -10.96 5.49
N ALA A 110 5.77 -10.19 5.58
CA ALA A 110 4.70 -10.45 6.53
C ALA A 110 4.01 -11.79 6.30
N MET A 111 3.73 -12.15 5.03
CA MET A 111 3.17 -13.47 4.68
C MET A 111 4.09 -14.63 5.08
N LYS A 112 5.41 -14.42 5.03
CA LYS A 112 6.43 -15.40 5.46
C LYS A 112 6.75 -15.34 6.95
N LYS A 113 6.22 -14.35 7.68
CA LYS A 113 6.56 -14.04 9.07
C LYS A 113 8.06 -13.80 9.27
N ASP A 114 8.70 -13.19 8.28
CA ASP A 114 10.13 -12.87 8.29
C ASP A 114 10.34 -11.50 8.94
N GLY A 115 10.66 -11.49 10.23
CA GLY A 115 10.84 -10.27 11.02
C GLY A 115 11.96 -9.36 10.51
N ALA A 116 13.11 -9.94 10.17
CA ALA A 116 14.25 -9.18 9.69
C ALA A 116 13.92 -8.49 8.34
N ALA A 117 13.35 -9.23 7.39
CA ALA A 117 12.98 -8.67 6.10
C ALA A 117 11.84 -7.65 6.22
N PHE A 118 10.85 -7.91 7.09
CA PHE A 118 9.73 -7.00 7.30
C PHE A 118 10.17 -5.69 7.95
N SER A 119 10.96 -5.76 9.02
CA SER A 119 11.51 -4.58 9.69
C SER A 119 12.36 -3.74 8.74
N LYS A 120 13.22 -4.37 7.94
CA LYS A 120 13.99 -3.67 6.91
C LYS A 120 13.08 -2.95 5.91
N ALA A 121 12.08 -3.63 5.36
CA ALA A 121 11.16 -3.02 4.40
C ALA A 121 10.36 -1.86 5.02
N ALA A 122 9.96 -1.98 6.29
CA ALA A 122 9.29 -0.92 7.03
C ALA A 122 10.20 0.32 7.23
N ASN A 123 11.46 0.13 7.62
CA ASN A 123 12.43 1.21 7.80
C ASN A 123 12.73 1.91 6.46
N ASP A 124 13.06 1.14 5.42
CA ASP A 124 13.30 1.68 4.07
C ASP A 124 12.07 2.46 3.54
N LEU A 125 10.85 2.01 3.88
CA LEU A 125 9.61 2.70 3.51
C LEU A 125 9.47 4.02 4.25
N GLY A 126 9.80 4.06 5.54
CA GLY A 126 9.86 5.28 6.35
C GLY A 126 10.85 6.31 5.80
N ASP A 127 12.04 5.86 5.38
CA ASP A 127 13.05 6.71 4.74
C ASP A 127 12.56 7.26 3.40
N THR A 128 11.91 6.41 2.59
CA THR A 128 11.30 6.81 1.31
C THR A 128 10.22 7.87 1.51
N CYS A 129 9.34 7.68 2.50
CA CYS A 129 8.32 8.66 2.88
C CYS A 129 8.96 9.98 3.31
N THR A 130 9.99 9.94 4.14
CA THR A 130 10.70 11.13 4.64
C THR A 130 11.38 11.90 3.51
N ALA A 131 12.14 11.22 2.66
CA ALA A 131 12.83 11.83 1.53
C ALA A 131 11.85 12.46 0.53
N CYS A 132 10.74 11.78 0.23
CA CYS A 132 9.69 12.31 -0.64
C CYS A 132 9.02 13.54 -0.02
N HIS A 133 8.65 13.49 1.27
CA HIS A 133 8.04 14.62 1.97
C HIS A 133 8.96 15.82 2.05
N ALA A 134 10.27 15.64 2.30
CA ALA A 134 11.22 16.75 2.37
C ALA A 134 11.28 17.59 1.08
N LYS A 135 10.94 17.00 -0.07
CA LYS A 135 10.93 17.69 -1.36
C LYS A 135 9.55 18.19 -1.79
N PHE A 136 8.50 17.42 -1.51
CA PHE A 136 7.19 17.63 -2.13
C PHE A 136 6.07 17.95 -1.15
N LYS A 137 6.28 17.77 0.15
CA LYS A 137 5.32 18.19 1.18
C LYS A 137 5.73 19.58 1.64
N ALA A 138 5.08 20.61 1.09
CA ALA A 138 5.24 21.97 1.58
C ALA A 138 4.98 21.99 3.09
N GLN A 139 5.85 22.65 3.85
CA GLN A 139 5.58 22.95 5.26
C GLN A 139 4.42 23.94 5.31
N SER A 140 3.21 23.39 5.44
CA SER A 140 2.00 24.16 5.70
C SER A 140 1.97 24.61 7.15
#